data_AF-A0A518D214-F1
#
_entry.id   AF-A0A518D214-F1
#
_cell.length_a   1.000
_cell.length_b   1.000
_cell.length_c   1.000
_cell.angle_alpha   90.00
_cell.angle_beta   90.00
_cell.angle_gamma   90.00
#
_symmetry.space_group_name_H-M   'P 1'
#
loop_
_entity.id
_entity.type
_entity.pdbx_description
1 polymer ?
#
loop_
_entity_poly.entity_id
_entity_poly.type
_entity_poly.pdbx_seq_one_letter_code
_entity_poly.pdbx_strand_id
1 'polypeptide(L)'
;MASSSPSPAPHPADGPPQGDAILAPPRPLLAILFASFFGCVLTAGYSYRYTVMWERERAGRTIEEQRATMDDIPVFKGNFVAVTDQIRKILPPGTKVFLQPTRMAPVDNQRARWFLFLTYYLHPVQVFVRKPQFAAGTLVNYTEWNAYHRSYPRLFPYEAQALAELGIEWKLRMPGEWEFLSNEIYLERLIDGNWVAWDIWTNRPRVKRN
;
A
#
# COMPACT_ATOMS: atom_id res chain seq x y z
N MET A 1 -31.67 43.88 -83.75
CA MET A 1 -30.40 44.23 -83.10
C MET A 1 -30.00 43.07 -82.21
N ALA A 2 -29.15 42.17 -82.71
CA ALA A 2 -28.66 41.03 -81.94
C ALA A 2 -27.37 41.44 -81.24
N SER A 3 -27.40 41.49 -79.91
CA SER A 3 -26.24 41.76 -79.06
C SER A 3 -25.40 40.48 -78.97
N SER A 4 -24.23 40.50 -79.60
CA SER A 4 -23.25 39.41 -79.53
C SER A 4 -22.47 39.53 -78.22
N SER A 5 -22.85 38.72 -77.22
CA SER A 5 -22.11 38.57 -75.98
C SER A 5 -20.73 37.95 -76.26
N PRO A 6 -19.64 38.54 -75.73
CA PRO A 6 -18.30 37.99 -75.91
C PRO A 6 -18.15 36.66 -75.17
N SER A 7 -17.57 35.68 -75.86
CA SER A 7 -17.28 34.35 -75.33
C SER A 7 -16.28 34.46 -74.16
N PRO A 8 -16.55 33.83 -73.00
CA PRO A 8 -15.64 33.88 -71.86
C PRO A 8 -14.31 33.20 -72.19
N ALA A 9 -13.21 33.83 -71.78
CA ALA A 9 -11.87 33.30 -71.95
C ALA A 9 -11.72 31.98 -71.17
N PRO A 10 -10.95 31.01 -71.71
CA PRO A 10 -10.74 29.73 -71.06
C PRO A 10 -10.07 29.92 -69.68
N HIS A 11 -10.65 29.28 -68.66
CA HIS A 11 -10.04 29.22 -67.33
C HIS A 11 -8.68 28.51 -67.44
N PRO A 12 -7.60 29.09 -66.87
CA PRO A 12 -6.31 28.42 -66.82
C PRO A 12 -6.48 27.11 -66.06
N ALA A 13 -6.02 26.02 -66.67
CA ALA A 13 -6.06 24.68 -66.09
C ALA A 13 -5.46 24.71 -64.68
N ASP A 14 -6.22 24.21 -63.70
CA ASP A 14 -5.75 23.98 -62.34
C ASP A 14 -4.44 23.18 -62.43
N GLY A 15 -3.33 23.81 -62.03
CA GLY A 15 -2.03 23.16 -61.99
C GLY A 15 -2.10 21.91 -61.11
N PRO A 16 -1.23 20.91 -61.34
CA PRO A 16 -1.18 19.73 -60.49
C PRO A 16 -1.06 20.17 -59.03
N PRO A 17 -1.81 19.55 -58.08
CA PRO A 17 -1.74 19.93 -56.68
C PRO A 17 -0.27 19.94 -56.28
N GLN A 18 0.22 21.12 -55.92
CA GLN A 18 1.57 21.26 -55.39
C GLN A 18 1.61 20.37 -54.15
N GLY A 19 2.25 19.20 -54.29
CA GLY A 19 2.35 18.25 -53.20
C GLY A 19 3.04 18.97 -52.05
N ASP A 20 2.30 19.15 -50.95
CA ASP A 20 2.84 19.74 -49.73
C ASP A 20 4.12 18.98 -49.40
N ALA A 21 5.26 19.67 -49.57
CA ALA A 21 6.55 19.10 -49.25
C ALA A 21 6.48 18.68 -47.79
N ILE A 22 6.60 17.38 -47.52
CA ILE A 22 6.59 16.83 -46.17
C ILE A 22 7.81 17.41 -45.47
N LEU A 23 7.60 18.52 -44.75
CA LEU A 23 8.65 19.19 -44.01
C LEU A 23 9.14 18.21 -42.94
N ALA A 24 10.44 17.94 -42.94
CA ALA A 24 11.06 17.10 -41.93
C ALA A 24 10.67 17.62 -40.53
N PRO A 25 10.32 16.72 -39.58
CA PRO A 25 9.89 17.14 -38.26
C PRO A 25 10.99 17.98 -37.60
N PRO A 26 10.63 19.04 -36.87
CA PRO A 26 11.61 19.88 -36.22
C PRO A 26 12.44 19.03 -35.25
N ARG A 27 13.76 19.26 -35.22
CA ARG A 27 14.71 18.57 -34.31
C ARG A 27 14.20 18.38 -32.87
N PRO A 28 13.56 19.36 -32.20
CA PRO A 28 13.00 19.14 -30.86
C PRO A 28 11.90 18.06 -30.82
N LEU A 29 11.04 17.97 -31.85
CA LEU A 29 10.02 16.92 -31.91
C LEU A 29 10.64 15.54 -32.04
N LEU A 30 11.67 15.39 -32.89
CA LEU A 30 12.43 14.15 -33.00
C LEU A 30 13.07 13.76 -31.65
N ALA A 31 13.66 14.71 -30.93
CA ALA A 31 14.25 14.45 -29.62
C ALA A 31 13.21 13.98 -28.60
N ILE A 32 12.02 14.57 -28.58
CA ILE A 32 10.91 14.13 -27.71
C ILE A 32 10.48 12.71 -28.08
N LEU A 33 10.28 12.41 -29.37
CA LEU A 33 9.89 11.08 -29.84
C LEU A 33 10.92 10.01 -29.44
N PHE A 34 12.22 10.30 -29.58
CA PHE A 34 13.27 9.42 -29.12
C PHE A 34 13.23 9.23 -27.60
N ALA A 35 13.13 10.30 -26.81
CA ALA A 35 13.05 10.22 -25.36
C ALA A 35 11.84 9.39 -24.89
N SER A 36 10.67 9.61 -25.51
CA SER A 36 9.45 8.84 -25.24
C SER A 36 9.64 7.36 -25.60
N PHE A 37 10.20 7.07 -26.77
CA PHE A 37 10.50 5.70 -27.18
C PHE A 37 11.43 4.99 -26.19
N PHE A 38 12.54 5.63 -25.80
CA PHE A 38 13.45 5.08 -24.80
C PHE A 38 12.76 4.88 -23.44
N GLY A 39 11.93 5.83 -23.01
CA GLY A 39 11.12 5.69 -21.79
C GLY A 39 10.18 4.48 -21.85
N CYS A 40 9.53 4.25 -22.99
CA CYS A 40 8.68 3.08 -23.21
C CYS A 40 9.47 1.77 -23.17
N VAL A 41 10.64 1.71 -23.83
CA VAL A 41 11.50 0.51 -23.83
C VAL A 41 12.01 0.20 -22.43
N LEU A 42 12.47 1.21 -21.68
CA LEU A 42 12.91 1.02 -20.29
C LEU A 42 11.77 0.53 -19.39
N THR A 43 10.58 1.11 -19.53
CA THR A 43 9.41 0.70 -18.75
C THR A 43 9.01 -0.74 -19.09
N ALA A 44 8.94 -1.09 -20.38
CA ALA A 44 8.62 -2.44 -20.82
C ALA A 44 9.65 -3.46 -20.33
N GLY A 45 10.94 -3.13 -20.39
CA GLY A 45 12.01 -3.98 -19.87
C GLY A 45 11.92 -4.18 -18.35
N TYR A 46 11.63 -3.11 -17.60
CA TYR A 46 11.40 -3.19 -16.15
C TYR A 46 10.19 -4.05 -15.81
N SER A 47 9.05 -3.83 -16.49
CA SER A 47 7.83 -4.62 -16.31
C SER A 47 8.06 -6.10 -16.63
N TYR A 48 8.72 -6.41 -17.74
CA TYR A 48 9.06 -7.78 -18.11
C TYR A 48 9.95 -8.44 -17.05
N ARG A 49 11.03 -7.78 -16.63
CA ARG A 49 11.90 -8.27 -15.57
C ARG A 49 11.13 -8.52 -14.28
N TYR A 50 10.26 -7.60 -13.88
CA TYR A 50 9.45 -7.74 -12.68
C TYR A 50 8.49 -8.93 -12.78
N THR A 51 7.80 -9.09 -13.91
CA THR A 51 6.90 -10.23 -14.16
C THR A 51 7.64 -11.56 -14.12
N VAL A 52 8.80 -11.66 -14.78
CA VAL A 52 9.62 -12.88 -14.76
C VAL A 52 10.12 -13.20 -13.35
N MET A 53 10.56 -12.20 -12.58
CA MET A 53 10.93 -12.41 -11.18
C MET A 53 9.73 -12.86 -10.35
N TRP A 54 8.57 -12.21 -10.52
CA TRP A 54 7.35 -12.59 -9.82
C TRP A 54 6.93 -14.03 -10.15
N GLU A 55 6.99 -14.42 -11.42
CA GLU A 55 6.64 -15.77 -11.85
C GLU A 55 7.61 -16.80 -11.27
N ARG A 56 8.92 -16.53 -11.34
CA ARG A 56 9.96 -17.42 -10.83
C ARG A 56 9.94 -17.55 -9.30
N GLU A 57 9.69 -16.45 -8.59
CA GLU A 57 9.85 -16.37 -7.13
C GLU A 57 8.54 -16.49 -6.36
N ARG A 58 7.38 -16.23 -6.99
CA ARG A 58 6.09 -16.15 -6.29
C ARG A 58 4.97 -16.96 -6.92
N ALA A 59 4.86 -17.02 -8.25
CA ALA A 59 3.76 -17.76 -8.89
C ALA A 59 3.79 -19.25 -8.51
N GLY A 60 2.65 -19.79 -8.11
CA GLY A 60 2.49 -21.20 -7.75
C GLY A 60 3.15 -21.64 -6.44
N ARG A 61 3.90 -20.76 -5.77
CA ARG A 61 4.53 -21.04 -4.48
C ARG A 61 3.55 -20.87 -3.33
N THR A 62 3.69 -21.70 -2.31
CA THR A 62 2.98 -21.51 -1.04
C THR A 62 3.42 -20.20 -0.39
N ILE A 63 2.59 -19.71 0.54
CA ILE A 63 2.88 -18.46 1.25
C ILE A 63 4.20 -18.60 2.03
N GLU A 64 4.43 -19.77 2.62
CA GLU A 64 5.63 -20.12 3.36
C GLU A 64 6.87 -20.08 2.47
N GLU A 65 6.79 -20.59 1.24
CA GLU A 65 7.87 -20.56 0.25
C GLU A 65 8.16 -19.15 -0.26
N GLN A 66 7.12 -18.33 -0.48
CA GLN A 66 7.31 -16.92 -0.86
C GLN A 66 8.03 -16.14 0.24
N ARG A 67 7.70 -16.41 1.52
CA ARG A 67 8.36 -15.80 2.67
C ARG A 67 9.85 -16.13 2.74
N ALA A 68 10.21 -17.39 2.46
CA ALA A 68 11.60 -17.84 2.44
C ALA A 68 12.44 -17.15 1.35
N THR A 69 11.82 -16.55 0.34
CA THR A 69 12.53 -15.74 -0.68
C THR A 69 12.60 -14.25 -0.36
N MET A 70 11.98 -13.80 0.73
CA MET A 70 11.92 -12.38 1.12
C MET A 70 12.93 -12.02 2.22
N ASP A 71 14.09 -12.67 2.23
CA ASP A 71 15.15 -12.53 3.26
C ASP A 71 15.60 -11.08 3.47
N ASP A 72 15.58 -10.26 2.41
CA ASP A 72 16.00 -8.85 2.45
C ASP A 72 14.94 -7.88 2.98
N ILE A 73 13.71 -8.34 3.24
CA ILE A 73 12.66 -7.50 3.81
C ILE A 73 12.72 -7.66 5.34
N PRO A 74 13.20 -6.65 6.11
CA PRO A 74 13.52 -6.77 7.55
C PRO A 74 12.35 -7.15 8.49
N VAL A 75 11.17 -7.31 7.90
CA VAL A 75 9.83 -7.46 8.46
C VAL A 75 9.47 -8.91 8.60
N PHE A 76 9.95 -9.73 7.66
CA PHE A 76 9.69 -11.17 7.64
C PHE A 76 10.73 -11.95 8.43
N LYS A 77 11.57 -11.24 9.21
CA LYS A 77 12.45 -11.85 10.20
C LYS A 77 11.63 -12.77 11.10
N GLY A 78 12.20 -13.92 11.48
CA GLY A 78 11.51 -14.99 12.23
C GLY A 78 10.73 -14.52 13.47
N ASN A 79 11.12 -13.39 14.08
CA ASN A 79 10.40 -12.76 15.18
C ASN A 79 8.96 -12.33 14.82
N PHE A 80 8.71 -11.79 13.62
CA PHE A 80 7.36 -11.40 13.20
C PHE A 80 6.46 -12.61 13.03
N VAL A 81 6.95 -13.63 12.32
CA VAL A 81 6.23 -14.88 12.13
C VAL A 81 5.93 -15.54 13.47
N ALA A 82 6.94 -15.66 14.34
CA ALA A 82 6.76 -16.23 15.68
C ALA A 82 5.70 -15.48 16.51
N VAL A 83 5.71 -14.15 16.50
CA VAL A 83 4.68 -13.36 17.21
C VAL A 83 3.29 -13.59 16.62
N THR A 84 3.15 -13.53 15.29
CA THR A 84 1.85 -13.75 14.64
C THR A 84 1.31 -15.17 14.86
N ASP A 85 2.17 -16.19 14.85
CA ASP A 85 1.80 -17.57 15.17
C ASP A 85 1.30 -17.72 16.62
N GLN A 86 1.94 -17.04 17.57
CA GLN A 86 1.46 -17.05 18.95
C GLN A 86 0.12 -16.32 19.10
N ILE A 87 -0.03 -15.16 18.45
CA ILE A 87 -1.30 -14.42 18.45
C ILE A 87 -2.43 -15.28 17.87
N ARG A 88 -2.19 -16.04 16.80
CA ARG A 88 -3.19 -16.96 16.21
C ARG A 88 -3.62 -18.09 17.13
N LYS A 89 -2.75 -18.53 18.05
CA LYS A 89 -3.12 -19.52 19.07
C LYS A 89 -4.00 -18.93 20.17
N ILE A 90 -3.91 -17.62 20.39
CA ILE A 90 -4.66 -16.89 21.42
C ILE A 90 -6.02 -16.45 20.88
N LEU A 91 -6.05 -15.94 19.65
CA LEU A 91 -7.22 -15.35 19.02
C LEU A 91 -7.99 -16.37 18.18
N PRO A 92 -9.25 -16.70 18.53
CA PRO A 92 -10.08 -17.56 17.71
C PRO A 92 -10.31 -16.99 16.30
N PRO A 93 -10.56 -17.84 15.29
CA PRO A 93 -11.03 -17.40 13.98
C PRO A 93 -12.22 -16.44 14.06
N GLY A 94 -12.23 -15.39 13.23
CA GLY A 94 -13.32 -14.39 13.20
C GLY A 94 -13.25 -13.31 14.29
N THR A 95 -12.29 -13.40 15.21
CA THR A 95 -12.05 -12.36 16.22
C THR A 95 -11.72 -11.03 15.55
N LYS A 96 -12.21 -9.93 16.13
CA LYS A 96 -11.85 -8.57 15.71
C LYS A 96 -10.80 -7.99 16.66
N VAL A 97 -9.73 -7.44 16.10
CA VAL A 97 -8.62 -6.84 16.85
C VAL A 97 -8.43 -5.41 16.41
N PHE A 98 -8.38 -4.48 17.35
CA PHE A 98 -7.96 -3.11 17.08
C PHE A 98 -6.43 -2.97 17.19
N LEU A 99 -5.80 -2.48 16.14
CA LEU A 99 -4.37 -2.18 16.13
C LEU A 99 -4.14 -0.72 16.53
N GLN A 100 -3.40 -0.52 17.62
CA GLN A 100 -3.03 0.79 18.13
C GLN A 100 -1.51 0.98 18.12
N PRO A 101 -0.97 1.93 17.35
CA PRO A 101 0.43 2.29 17.45
C PRO A 101 0.77 2.83 18.86
N THR A 102 1.85 2.35 19.48
CA THR A 102 2.32 2.82 20.80
C THR A 102 3.17 4.08 20.68
N ARG A 103 4.03 4.11 19.67
CA ARG A 103 4.90 5.22 19.30
C ARG A 103 5.08 5.21 17.79
N MET A 104 5.34 6.38 17.22
CA MET A 104 5.62 6.53 15.80
C MET A 104 7.03 7.08 15.64
N ALA A 105 7.77 6.57 14.65
CA ALA A 105 9.08 7.11 14.32
C ALA A 105 8.99 8.63 14.02
N PRO A 106 10.02 9.42 14.38
CA PRO A 106 10.04 10.85 14.08
C PRO A 106 10.16 11.13 12.58
N VAL A 107 10.76 10.22 11.83
CA VAL A 107 10.93 10.30 10.37
C VAL A 107 9.91 9.41 9.70
N ASP A 108 9.34 9.87 8.57
CA ASP A 108 8.43 9.09 7.75
C ASP A 108 9.16 7.90 7.14
N ASN A 109 9.13 6.78 7.87
CA ASN A 109 9.65 5.53 7.36
C ASN A 109 8.52 4.77 6.69
N GLN A 110 8.32 5.05 5.39
CA GLN A 110 7.34 4.35 4.54
C GLN A 110 7.52 2.83 4.51
N ARG A 111 8.66 2.32 5.03
CA ARG A 111 8.90 0.89 5.13
C ARG A 111 7.99 0.25 6.18
N ALA A 112 7.60 0.92 7.27
CA ALA A 112 6.86 0.37 8.42
C ALA A 112 5.39 -0.05 8.14
N ARG A 113 5.14 -0.81 7.06
CA ARG A 113 3.80 -1.26 6.63
C ARG A 113 3.35 -2.54 7.33
N TRP A 114 3.81 -2.78 8.57
CA TRP A 114 3.63 -4.07 9.26
C TRP A 114 2.16 -4.37 9.53
N PHE A 115 1.34 -3.33 9.72
CA PHE A 115 -0.11 -3.46 9.88
C PHE A 115 -0.82 -4.10 8.67
N LEU A 116 -0.34 -3.85 7.43
CA LEU A 116 -0.87 -4.51 6.23
C LEU A 116 -0.56 -6.00 6.29
N PHE A 117 0.67 -6.35 6.68
CA PHE A 117 1.07 -7.74 6.83
C PHE A 117 0.34 -8.41 7.99
N LEU A 118 0.10 -7.73 9.11
CA LEU A 118 -0.67 -8.31 10.22
C LEU A 118 -2.05 -8.79 9.79
N THR A 119 -2.76 -8.01 8.97
CA THR A 119 -4.08 -8.40 8.44
C THR A 119 -3.98 -9.71 7.65
N TYR A 120 -2.94 -9.85 6.83
CA TYR A 120 -2.69 -11.05 6.06
C TYR A 120 -2.31 -12.25 6.94
N TYR A 121 -1.37 -12.08 7.87
CA TYR A 121 -0.85 -13.17 8.70
C TYR A 121 -1.85 -13.65 9.76
N LEU A 122 -2.71 -12.75 10.26
CA LEU A 122 -3.69 -13.10 11.28
C LEU A 122 -5.00 -13.61 10.69
N HIS A 123 -5.19 -13.61 9.36
CA HIS A 123 -6.39 -14.15 8.73
C HIS A 123 -6.72 -15.57 9.27
N PRO A 124 -7.97 -15.85 9.71
CA PRO A 124 -9.20 -15.07 9.50
C PRO A 124 -9.57 -14.08 10.62
N VAL A 125 -8.64 -13.70 11.49
CA VAL A 125 -8.83 -12.58 12.44
C VAL A 125 -8.93 -11.27 11.66
N GLN A 126 -9.90 -10.43 12.02
CA GLN A 126 -10.14 -9.14 11.38
C GLN A 126 -9.35 -8.06 12.12
N VAL A 127 -8.41 -7.41 11.43
CA VAL A 127 -7.59 -6.34 12.00
C VAL A 127 -8.17 -4.98 11.61
N PHE A 128 -8.51 -4.18 12.60
CA PHE A 128 -9.01 -2.82 12.47
C PHE A 128 -7.92 -1.82 12.84
N VAL A 129 -7.81 -0.74 12.08
CA VAL A 129 -6.86 0.35 12.35
C VAL A 129 -7.61 1.65 12.52
N ARG A 130 -6.99 2.60 13.21
CA ARG A 130 -7.51 3.96 13.30
C ARG A 130 -7.24 4.70 11.99
N LYS A 131 -8.22 5.52 11.57
CA LYS A 131 -8.20 6.24 10.28
C LYS A 131 -7.85 5.32 9.10
N PRO A 132 -8.68 4.29 8.84
CA PRO A 132 -8.40 3.31 7.79
C PRO A 132 -8.24 3.94 6.42
N GLN A 133 -8.83 5.10 6.14
CA GLN A 133 -8.65 5.83 4.88
C GLN A 133 -7.20 6.21 4.59
N PHE A 134 -6.36 6.40 5.61
CA PHE A 134 -4.93 6.69 5.41
C PHE A 134 -4.09 5.40 5.32
N ALA A 135 -4.67 4.28 5.74
CA ALA A 135 -4.05 2.96 5.81
C ALA A 135 -4.50 2.01 4.67
N ALA A 136 -5.49 2.41 3.86
CA ALA A 136 -6.10 1.58 2.83
C ALA A 136 -5.58 1.93 1.42
N GLY A 137 -5.51 0.91 0.55
CA GLY A 137 -5.21 1.03 -0.88
C GLY A 137 -3.72 0.89 -1.25
N THR A 138 -3.43 1.09 -2.53
CA THR A 138 -2.06 1.08 -3.11
C THR A 138 -1.26 2.33 -2.75
N LEU A 139 -1.93 3.39 -2.30
CA LEU A 139 -1.37 4.71 -1.96
C LEU A 139 -1.59 5.05 -0.48
N VAL A 140 -1.19 4.15 0.42
CA VAL A 140 -1.18 4.41 1.87
C VAL A 140 -0.50 5.75 2.15
N ASN A 141 -1.25 6.74 2.66
CA ASN A 141 -0.71 8.04 3.05
C ASN A 141 -0.11 7.94 4.45
N TYR A 142 1.05 7.28 4.51
CA TYR A 142 1.71 6.95 5.77
C TYR A 142 2.18 8.21 6.51
N THR A 143 2.53 9.27 5.79
CA THR A 143 2.88 10.58 6.37
C THR A 143 1.72 11.13 7.19
N GLU A 144 0.51 11.19 6.62
CA GLU A 144 -0.68 11.67 7.33
C GLU A 144 -1.08 10.72 8.46
N TRP A 145 -1.01 9.41 8.23
CA TRP A 145 -1.33 8.43 9.26
C TRP A 145 -0.38 8.53 10.47
N ASN A 146 0.92 8.70 10.23
CA ASN A 146 1.94 8.90 11.26
C ASN A 146 1.74 10.22 11.98
N ALA A 147 1.54 11.32 11.25
CA ALA A 147 1.29 12.63 11.82
C ALA A 147 0.07 12.59 12.75
N TYR A 148 -1.02 11.96 12.31
CA TYR A 148 -2.22 11.80 13.11
C TYR A 148 -1.95 11.03 14.42
N HIS A 149 -1.25 9.89 14.37
CA HIS A 149 -0.94 9.11 15.58
C HIS A 149 0.07 9.78 16.51
N ARG A 150 0.98 10.60 15.98
CA ARG A 150 1.86 11.46 16.79
C ARG A 150 1.07 12.54 17.53
N SER A 151 0.15 13.21 16.85
CA SER A 151 -0.68 14.26 17.44
C SER A 151 -1.72 13.70 18.42
N TYR A 152 -2.19 12.48 18.19
CA TYR A 152 -3.26 11.86 18.96
C TYR A 152 -2.86 10.44 19.41
N PRO A 153 -1.94 10.29 20.38
CA PRO A 153 -1.47 8.98 20.82
C PRO A 153 -2.53 8.16 21.58
N ARG A 154 -3.57 8.82 22.08
CA ARG A 154 -4.68 8.22 22.82
C ARG A 154 -5.94 8.13 21.95
N LEU A 155 -6.75 7.11 22.24
CA LEU A 155 -8.09 7.00 21.68
C LEU A 155 -8.98 8.11 22.23
N PHE A 156 -9.77 8.70 21.34
CA PHE A 156 -10.84 9.59 21.76
C PHE A 156 -12.02 8.79 22.31
N PRO A 157 -12.88 9.38 23.16
CA PRO A 157 -14.06 8.70 23.70
C PRO A 157 -14.99 8.12 22.61
N TYR A 158 -15.21 8.87 21.52
CA TYR A 158 -16.04 8.40 20.40
C TYR A 158 -15.44 7.20 19.66
N GLU A 159 -14.11 7.06 19.65
CA GLU A 159 -13.44 5.92 19.04
C GLU A 159 -13.56 4.69 19.94
N ALA A 160 -13.41 4.87 21.25
CA ALA A 160 -13.66 3.78 22.20
C ALA A 160 -15.10 3.26 22.10
N GLN A 161 -16.07 4.16 21.93
CA GLN A 161 -17.46 3.79 21.68
C GLN A 161 -17.61 3.01 20.36
N ALA A 162 -17.03 3.49 19.26
CA ALA A 162 -17.08 2.79 17.98
C ALA A 162 -16.45 1.39 18.04
N LEU A 163 -15.35 1.22 18.80
CA LEU A 163 -14.76 -0.11 19.03
C LEU A 163 -15.73 -1.03 19.78
N ALA A 164 -16.43 -0.51 20.79
CA ALA A 164 -17.44 -1.27 21.52
C ALA A 164 -18.64 -1.65 20.64
N GLU A 165 -19.16 -0.73 19.83
CA GLU A 165 -20.25 -0.99 18.87
C GLU A 165 -19.87 -2.04 17.82
N LEU A 166 -18.59 -2.10 17.43
CA LEU A 166 -18.07 -3.13 16.53
C LEU A 166 -17.84 -4.48 17.22
N GLY A 167 -17.98 -4.57 18.53
CA GLY A 167 -17.68 -5.78 19.31
C GLY A 167 -16.19 -6.12 19.33
N ILE A 168 -15.32 -5.10 19.32
CA ILE A 168 -13.88 -5.30 19.36
C ILE A 168 -13.42 -5.44 20.81
N GLU A 169 -13.16 -6.67 21.23
CA GLU A 169 -12.70 -7.02 22.58
C GLU A 169 -11.18 -7.13 22.69
N TRP A 170 -10.46 -7.11 21.57
CA TRP A 170 -9.02 -7.30 21.54
C TRP A 170 -8.32 -6.08 20.96
N LYS A 171 -7.17 -5.76 21.55
CA LYS A 171 -6.35 -4.64 21.12
C LYS A 171 -4.89 -5.06 21.07
N LEU A 172 -4.27 -4.86 19.92
CA LEU A 172 -2.86 -5.10 19.68
C LEU A 172 -2.13 -3.77 19.65
N ARG A 173 -1.16 -3.59 20.55
CA ARG A 173 -0.33 -2.40 20.64
C ARG A 173 1.07 -2.72 20.17
N MET A 174 1.60 -1.91 19.26
CA MET A 174 2.93 -2.13 18.69
C MET A 174 3.61 -0.81 18.27
N PRO A 175 4.95 -0.76 18.19
CA PRO A 175 5.65 0.40 17.64
C PRO A 175 5.41 0.54 16.13
N GLY A 176 5.17 1.77 15.67
CA GLY A 176 5.06 2.14 14.26
C GLY A 176 6.41 2.46 13.62
N GLU A 177 7.44 1.70 13.97
CA GLU A 177 8.82 1.88 13.52
C GLU A 177 9.21 0.84 12.45
N TRP A 178 10.36 1.04 11.81
CA TRP A 178 10.82 0.15 10.77
C TRP A 178 11.36 -1.19 11.30
N GLU A 179 11.79 -1.23 12.55
CA GLU A 179 12.15 -2.51 13.19
C GLU A 179 10.91 -3.10 13.84
N PHE A 180 10.66 -4.37 13.55
CA PHE A 180 9.70 -5.14 14.31
C PHE A 180 10.35 -5.60 15.62
N LEU A 181 9.99 -4.95 16.72
CA LEU A 181 10.49 -5.24 18.05
C LEU A 181 9.48 -6.10 18.82
N SER A 182 9.70 -7.41 18.86
CA SER A 182 8.76 -8.37 19.45
C SER A 182 8.52 -8.15 20.95
N ASN A 183 9.47 -7.56 21.66
CA ASN A 183 9.39 -7.18 23.07
C ASN A 183 8.51 -5.94 23.33
N GLU A 184 8.15 -5.18 22.30
CA GLU A 184 7.30 -4.00 22.39
C GLU A 184 5.88 -4.24 21.87
N ILE A 185 5.47 -5.51 21.78
CA ILE A 185 4.15 -5.90 21.32
C ILE A 185 3.32 -6.31 22.52
N TYR A 186 2.18 -5.65 22.68
CA TYR A 186 1.28 -5.88 23.80
C TYR A 186 -0.09 -6.26 23.25
N LEU A 187 -0.56 -7.44 23.61
CA LEU A 187 -1.94 -7.83 23.40
C LEU A 187 -2.72 -7.45 24.64
N GLU A 188 -3.88 -6.84 24.48
CA GLU A 188 -4.79 -6.47 25.56
C GLU A 188 -6.19 -7.02 25.22
N ARG A 189 -6.90 -7.51 26.24
CA ARG A 189 -8.29 -7.96 26.12
C ARG A 189 -9.19 -7.10 26.99
N LEU A 190 -10.37 -6.74 26.49
CA LEU A 190 -11.40 -6.06 27.25
C LEU A 190 -12.11 -7.09 28.16
N ILE A 191 -12.01 -6.89 29.47
CA ILE A 191 -12.65 -7.71 30.51
C ILE A 191 -13.31 -6.75 31.50
N ASP A 192 -14.63 -6.87 31.70
CA ASP A 192 -15.40 -6.01 32.62
C ASP A 192 -15.14 -4.51 32.41
N GLY A 193 -15.10 -4.08 31.14
CA GLY A 193 -14.85 -2.69 30.74
C GLY A 193 -13.39 -2.23 30.87
N ASN A 194 -12.47 -3.10 31.29
CA ASN A 194 -11.07 -2.77 31.50
C ASN A 194 -10.16 -3.50 30.50
N TRP A 195 -9.17 -2.79 29.95
CA TRP A 195 -8.14 -3.40 29.11
C TRP A 195 -7.12 -4.12 29.99
N VAL A 196 -7.11 -5.45 29.93
CA VAL A 196 -6.19 -6.32 30.66
C VAL A 196 -5.08 -6.78 29.71
N ALA A 197 -3.83 -6.56 30.10
CA ALA A 197 -2.68 -7.03 29.33
C ALA A 197 -2.65 -8.56 29.28
N TRP A 198 -2.37 -9.10 28.10
CA TRP A 198 -2.30 -10.52 27.80
C TRP A 198 -0.89 -10.87 27.34
N ASP A 199 -0.31 -11.89 27.95
CA ASP A 199 1.01 -12.36 27.59
C ASP A 199 0.94 -13.28 26.36
N ILE A 200 1.59 -12.86 25.28
CA ILE A 200 1.55 -13.56 23.99
C ILE A 200 2.25 -14.92 24.06
N TRP A 201 3.23 -15.09 24.94
CA TRP A 201 4.05 -16.31 24.99
C TRP A 201 3.46 -17.36 25.92
N THR A 202 2.80 -16.94 27.00
CA THR A 202 2.20 -17.83 28.00
C THR A 202 0.69 -18.00 27.86
N ASN A 203 0.04 -17.20 26.99
CA ASN A 203 -1.41 -17.16 26.79
C ASN A 203 -2.19 -16.95 28.11
N ARG A 204 -1.75 -15.98 28.92
CA ARG A 204 -2.37 -15.68 30.22
C ARG A 204 -2.47 -14.16 30.45
N PRO A 205 -3.43 -13.69 31.26
CA PRO A 205 -3.42 -12.32 31.76
C PRO A 205 -2.10 -11.99 32.46
N ARG A 206 -1.49 -10.86 32.12
CA ARG A 206 -0.34 -10.32 32.86
C ARG A 206 -0.84 -9.71 34.16
N VAL A 207 -0.51 -10.35 35.27
CA VAL A 207 -0.67 -9.76 36.60
C VAL A 207 0.32 -8.61 36.70
N LYS A 208 -0.16 -7.38 36.90
CA LYS A 208 0.73 -6.25 37.22
C LYS A 208 1.48 -6.60 38.50
N ARG A 209 2.80 -6.76 38.42
CA ARG A 209 3.64 -6.75 39.62
C ARG A 209 3.66 -5.30 40.10
N ASN A 210 3.05 -5.06 41.26
CA ASN A 210 3.15 -3.79 41.97
C ASN A 210 4.59 -3.57 42.43
#